data_AF-A0A2T5PHV4-F1
#
_entry.id   AF-A0A2T5PHV4-F1
#
_cell.length_a   1.000
_cell.length_b   1.000
_cell.length_c   1.000
_cell.angle_alpha   90.00
_cell.angle_beta   90.00
_cell.angle_gamma   90.00
#
_symmetry.space_group_name_H-M   'P 1'
#
loop_
_entity.id
_entity.type
_entity.pdbx_description
1 polymer ?
#
loop_
_entity_poly.entity_id
_entity_poly.type
_entity_poly.pdbx_seq_one_letter_code
_entity_poly.pdbx_strand_id
1 'polypeptide(L)'
;MAAHSEDEDFRGRKRQARILGYDADAWIKANTESRKEFRDIEGHDKDGLDVLARDPHMDEVQKQHQLRQAEHDKADQAKSEASQLRERSERILVQTNEISALEKELHQGNEQQQQNESQGRSM
;
A
#
# COMPACT_ATOMS: atom_id res chain seq x y z
N MET A 1 -2.58 60.47 5.96
CA MET A 1 -2.82 59.72 4.72
C MET A 1 -1.83 58.57 4.70
N ALA A 2 -2.29 57.34 4.94
CA ALA A 2 -1.47 56.15 4.84
C ALA A 2 -2.06 55.29 3.71
N ALA A 3 -1.35 55.25 2.59
CA ALA A 3 -1.61 54.32 1.51
C ALA A 3 -1.21 52.92 2.00
N HIS A 4 -2.17 52.21 2.58
CA HIS A 4 -1.98 50.81 2.95
C HIS A 4 -2.20 49.96 1.71
N SER A 5 -1.12 49.28 1.32
CA SER A 5 -0.96 48.47 0.12
C SER A 5 -2.04 47.40 0.02
N GLU A 6 -2.84 47.49 -1.04
CA GLU A 6 -3.90 46.54 -1.42
C GLU A 6 -3.38 45.13 -1.78
N ASP A 7 -2.10 44.84 -1.52
CA ASP A 7 -1.37 43.63 -1.94
C ASP A 7 -1.32 42.52 -0.88
N GLU A 8 -1.56 42.81 0.40
CA GLU A 8 -1.32 41.82 1.47
C GLU A 8 -2.52 40.92 1.80
N ASP A 9 -3.75 41.37 1.55
CA ASP A 9 -4.93 40.59 1.94
C ASP A 9 -5.29 39.52 0.89
N PHE A 10 -5.16 38.24 1.26
CA PHE A 10 -5.66 37.08 0.49
C PHE A 10 -7.12 37.27 0.03
N ARG A 11 -7.93 37.95 0.85
CA ARG A 11 -9.32 38.32 0.53
C ARG A 11 -9.42 39.40 -0.54
N GLY A 12 -8.45 40.30 -0.64
CA GLY A 12 -8.31 41.31 -1.70
C GLY A 12 -7.93 40.66 -3.03
N ARG A 13 -6.89 39.82 -3.03
CA ARG A 13 -6.44 39.04 -4.20
C ARG A 13 -7.53 38.13 -4.76
N LYS A 14 -8.27 37.42 -3.89
CA LYS A 14 -9.44 36.61 -4.30
C LYS A 14 -10.56 37.45 -4.93
N ARG A 15 -10.75 38.68 -4.45
CA ARG A 15 -11.73 39.62 -5.03
C ARG A 15 -11.27 40.14 -6.38
N GLN A 16 -10.01 40.52 -6.53
CA GLN A 16 -9.42 40.95 -7.79
C GLN A 16 -9.49 39.85 -8.85
N ALA A 17 -9.14 38.60 -8.51
CA ALA A 17 -9.28 37.45 -9.41
C ALA A 17 -10.72 37.24 -9.88
N ARG A 18 -11.70 37.41 -8.98
CA ARG A 18 -13.13 37.35 -9.31
C ARG A 18 -13.60 38.51 -10.18
N ILE A 19 -13.03 39.71 -10.01
CA ILE A 19 -13.39 40.95 -10.74
C ILE A 19 -12.78 40.97 -12.14
N LEU A 20 -11.59 40.41 -12.34
CA LEU A 20 -10.87 40.42 -13.63
C LEU A 20 -11.31 39.32 -14.62
N GLY A 21 -12.20 38.39 -14.23
CA GLY A 21 -12.72 37.36 -15.14
C GLY A 21 -11.69 36.35 -15.64
N TYR A 22 -10.47 36.34 -15.09
CA TYR A 22 -9.53 35.25 -15.26
C TYR A 22 -10.02 34.05 -14.47
N ASP A 23 -10.00 32.88 -15.11
CA ASP A 23 -10.38 31.61 -14.52
C ASP A 23 -9.55 31.43 -13.24
N ALA A 24 -10.17 31.69 -12.08
CA ALA A 24 -9.45 31.77 -10.81
C ALA A 24 -8.72 30.45 -10.53
N ASP A 25 -9.26 29.35 -11.05
CA ASP A 25 -8.66 28.03 -11.01
C ASP A 25 -7.40 27.92 -11.87
N ALA A 26 -7.35 28.57 -13.04
CA ALA A 26 -6.15 28.63 -13.87
C ALA A 26 -5.04 29.46 -13.20
N TRP A 27 -5.40 30.57 -12.55
CA TRP A 27 -4.44 31.36 -11.78
C TRP A 27 -3.92 30.61 -10.55
N ILE A 28 -4.81 29.91 -9.82
CA ILE A 28 -4.42 29.08 -8.67
C ILE A 28 -3.47 27.95 -9.13
N LYS A 29 -3.76 27.27 -10.24
CA LYS A 29 -2.90 26.21 -10.79
C LYS A 29 -1.53 26.76 -11.19
N ALA A 30 -1.48 27.82 -11.99
CA ALA A 30 -0.23 28.42 -12.43
C ALA A 30 0.63 28.89 -11.24
N ASN A 31 0.00 29.48 -10.22
CA ASN A 31 0.72 29.92 -9.02
C ASN A 31 1.21 28.72 -8.17
N THR A 32 0.46 27.62 -8.12
CA THR A 32 0.87 26.40 -7.42
C THR A 32 2.05 25.74 -8.11
N GLU A 33 2.02 25.65 -9.45
CA GLU A 33 3.13 25.11 -10.25
C GLU A 33 4.40 25.95 -10.09
N SER A 34 4.30 27.28 -10.19
CA SER A 34 5.44 28.18 -9.98
C SER A 34 6.05 28.07 -8.58
N ARG A 35 5.22 27.90 -7.53
CA ARG A 35 5.73 27.68 -6.16
C ARG A 35 6.44 26.34 -6.03
N LYS A 36 5.95 25.29 -6.70
CA LYS A 36 6.57 23.97 -6.71
C LYS A 36 7.93 24.00 -7.38
N GLU A 37 8.02 24.61 -8.56
CA GLU A 37 9.30 24.78 -9.29
C GLU A 37 10.32 25.55 -8.46
N PHE A 38 9.90 26.63 -7.79
CA PHE A 38 10.76 27.39 -6.89
C PHE A 38 11.26 26.53 -5.73
N ARG A 39 10.37 25.76 -5.10
CA ARG A 39 10.73 24.86 -3.99
C ARG A 39 11.73 23.78 -4.43
N ASP A 40 11.57 23.24 -5.63
CA ASP A 40 12.47 22.21 -6.17
C ASP A 40 13.89 22.77 -6.42
N ILE A 41 14.03 24.06 -6.74
CA ILE A 41 15.31 24.73 -6.99
C ILE A 41 15.95 25.22 -5.68
N GLU A 42 15.19 25.95 -4.87
CA GLU A 42 15.70 26.69 -3.70
C GLU A 42 15.59 25.88 -2.40
N GLY A 43 14.87 24.76 -2.41
CA GLY A 43 14.70 23.88 -1.26
C GLY A 43 13.78 24.43 -0.17
N HIS A 44 13.14 25.58 -0.40
CA HIS A 44 12.18 26.20 0.52
C HIS A 44 11.04 26.87 -0.24
N ASP A 45 9.92 27.15 0.44
CA ASP A 45 8.79 27.83 -0.18
C ASP A 45 9.14 29.26 -0.57
N LYS A 46 8.51 29.71 -1.66
CA LYS A 46 8.66 31.07 -2.20
C LYS A 46 8.41 32.19 -1.18
N ASP A 47 7.58 31.92 -0.18
CA ASP A 47 7.23 32.87 0.87
C ASP A 47 8.01 32.61 2.18
N GLY A 48 8.88 31.59 2.25
CA GLY A 48 9.62 31.18 3.46
C GLY A 48 8.77 30.68 4.63
N LEU A 49 7.46 30.51 4.40
CA LEU A 49 6.49 30.05 5.41
C LEU A 49 6.75 28.63 5.87
N ASP A 50 7.32 27.79 5.00
CA ASP A 50 7.73 26.44 5.34
C ASP A 50 8.83 26.41 6.40
N VAL A 51 9.77 27.36 6.37
CA VAL A 51 10.83 27.49 7.37
C VAL A 51 10.26 28.02 8.69
N LEU A 52 9.31 28.96 8.64
CA LEU A 52 8.68 29.54 9.84
C LEU A 52 7.67 28.60 10.52
N ALA A 53 7.04 27.70 9.76
CA ALA A 53 6.07 26.73 10.26
C ALA A 53 6.69 25.38 10.66
N ARG A 54 7.99 25.18 10.40
CA ARG A 54 8.66 23.91 10.69
C ARG A 54 9.08 23.84 12.14
N ASP A 55 8.31 23.08 12.92
CA ASP A 55 8.67 22.70 14.28
C ASP A 55 9.48 21.39 14.26
N PRO A 56 10.76 21.41 14.68
CA PRO A 56 11.59 20.20 14.74
C PRO A 56 10.96 19.06 15.55
N HIS A 57 10.15 19.39 16.57
CA HIS A 57 9.45 18.39 17.37
C HIS A 57 8.37 17.68 16.55
N MET A 58 7.64 18.42 15.71
CA MET A 58 6.62 17.84 14.84
C MET A 58 7.22 16.95 13.75
N ASP A 59 8.39 17.31 13.21
CA ASP A 59 9.14 16.44 12.29
C ASP A 59 9.49 15.09 12.93
N GLU A 60 9.92 15.10 14.19
CA GLU A 60 10.23 13.88 14.93
C GLU A 60 8.97 13.05 15.23
N VAL A 61 7.87 13.70 15.63
CA VAL A 61 6.57 13.03 15.82
C VAL A 61 6.11 12.37 14.53
N GLN A 62 6.22 13.05 13.39
CA GLN A 62 5.84 12.53 12.09
C GLN A 62 6.73 11.36 11.68
N LYS A 63 8.04 11.43 11.91
CA LYS A 63 8.97 10.32 11.65
C LYS A 63 8.63 9.10 12.51
N GLN A 64 8.36 9.29 13.80
CA GLN A 64 7.95 8.20 14.70
C GLN A 64 6.61 7.59 14.27
N HIS A 65 5.68 8.40 13.78
CA HIS A 65 4.42 7.92 13.23
C HIS A 65 4.61 7.08 11.97
N GLN A 66 5.46 7.52 11.04
CA GLN A 66 5.80 6.76 9.82
C GLN A 66 6.47 5.43 10.15
N LEU A 67 7.39 5.41 11.13
CA LEU A 67 8.02 4.18 11.59
C LEU A 67 6.99 3.20 12.16
N ARG A 68 6.07 3.67 13.00
CA ARG A 68 4.99 2.83 13.54
C ARG A 68 4.06 2.29 12.46
N GLN A 69 3.71 3.08 11.45
CA GLN A 69 2.91 2.59 10.31
C GLN A 69 3.67 1.50 9.55
N ALA A 70 4.94 1.73 9.22
CA ALA A 70 5.76 0.74 8.52
C ALA A 70 5.95 -0.56 9.32
N GLU A 71 6.03 -0.49 10.65
CA GLU A 71 6.05 -1.67 11.52
C GLU A 71 4.72 -2.41 11.52
N HIS A 72 3.59 -1.68 11.56
CA HIS A 72 2.26 -2.29 11.49
C HIS A 72 2.04 -3.02 10.15
N ASP A 73 2.43 -2.38 9.04
CA ASP A 73 2.32 -2.98 7.70
C ASP A 73 3.16 -4.25 7.57
N LYS A 74 4.39 -4.24 8.11
CA LYS A 74 5.25 -5.44 8.16
C LYS A 74 4.63 -6.54 9.02
N ALA A 75 4.03 -6.21 10.15
CA ALA A 75 3.39 -7.19 11.02
C ALA A 75 2.16 -7.82 10.35
N ASP A 76 1.38 -7.03 9.62
CA ASP A 76 0.22 -7.53 8.88
C ASP A 76 0.63 -8.39 7.67
N GLN A 77 1.67 -8.01 6.95
CA GLN A 77 2.28 -8.84 5.91
C GLN A 77 2.74 -10.18 6.48
N ALA A 78 3.48 -10.18 7.59
CA ALA A 78 3.98 -11.40 8.23
C ALA A 78 2.83 -12.32 8.69
N LYS A 79 1.73 -11.77 9.22
CA LYS A 79 0.54 -12.55 9.57
C LYS A 79 -0.12 -13.16 8.34
N SER A 80 -0.25 -12.39 7.25
CA SER A 80 -0.79 -12.88 5.99
C SER A 80 0.06 -14.02 5.42
N GLU A 81 1.38 -13.87 5.38
CA GLU A 81 2.31 -14.91 4.93
C GLU A 81 2.24 -16.17 5.81
N ALA A 82 2.19 -16.00 7.13
CA ALA A 82 2.03 -17.13 8.05
C ALA A 82 0.71 -17.88 7.84
N SER A 83 -0.38 -17.16 7.56
CA SER A 83 -1.68 -17.76 7.24
C SER A 83 -1.62 -18.55 5.93
N GLN A 84 -1.02 -17.99 4.89
CA GLN A 84 -0.86 -18.66 3.59
C GLN A 84 0.02 -19.91 3.69
N LEU A 85 1.10 -19.85 4.48
CA LEU A 85 1.96 -21.00 4.73
C LEU A 85 1.21 -22.13 5.45
N ARG A 86 0.40 -21.79 6.46
CA ARG A 86 -0.46 -22.77 7.15
C ARG A 86 -1.45 -23.42 6.20
N GLU A 87 -2.19 -22.62 5.44
CA GLU A 87 -3.16 -23.12 4.46
C GLU A 87 -2.50 -24.03 3.42
N ARG A 88 -1.32 -23.64 2.91
CA ARG A 88 -0.55 -24.48 1.98
C ARG A 88 -0.10 -25.79 2.63
N SER A 89 0.35 -25.75 3.88
CA SER A 89 0.78 -26.96 4.61
C SER A 89 -0.39 -27.92 4.86
N GLU A 90 -1.57 -27.39 5.21
CA GLU A 90 -2.79 -28.18 5.40
C GLU A 90 -3.23 -28.84 4.10
N ARG A 91 -3.21 -28.11 2.97
CA ARG A 91 -3.52 -28.67 1.65
C ARG A 91 -2.58 -29.81 1.27
N ILE A 92 -1.28 -29.66 1.52
CA ILE A 92 -0.29 -30.72 1.24
C ILE A 92 -0.57 -31.96 2.10
N LEU A 93 -0.90 -31.79 3.38
CA LEU A 93 -1.24 -32.91 4.26
C LEU A 93 -2.49 -33.66 3.79
N VAL A 94 -3.54 -32.93 3.39
CA VAL A 94 -4.76 -33.53 2.84
C VAL A 94 -4.45 -34.33 1.57
N GLN A 95 -3.73 -33.73 0.62
CA GLN A 95 -3.33 -34.42 -0.62
C GLN A 95 -2.48 -35.67 -0.33
N THR A 96 -1.58 -35.60 0.64
CA THR A 96 -0.73 -36.74 1.00
C THR A 96 -1.57 -37.88 1.58
N ASN A 97 -2.54 -37.55 2.45
CA ASN A 97 -3.46 -38.54 3.00
C ASN A 97 -4.35 -39.18 1.93
N GLU A 98 -4.83 -38.40 0.97
CA GLU A 98 -5.61 -38.88 -0.18
C GLU A 98 -4.76 -39.83 -1.05
N ILE A 99 -3.52 -39.46 -1.36
CA ILE A 99 -2.59 -40.32 -2.12
C ILE A 99 -2.35 -41.63 -1.37
N SER A 100 -2.03 -41.58 -0.07
CA SER A 100 -1.84 -42.79 0.73
C SER A 100 -3.07 -43.67 0.82
N ALA A 101 -4.29 -43.11 0.78
CA ALA A 101 -5.52 -43.89 0.72
C ALA A 101 -5.67 -44.59 -0.63
N LEU A 102 -5.44 -43.86 -1.73
CA LEU A 102 -5.47 -44.42 -3.09
C LEU A 102 -4.42 -45.51 -3.30
N GLU A 103 -3.21 -45.34 -2.77
CA GLU A 103 -2.15 -46.37 -2.82
C GLU A 103 -2.55 -47.65 -2.08
N LYS A 104 -3.22 -47.54 -0.94
CA LYS A 104 -3.74 -48.71 -0.21
C LYS A 104 -4.83 -49.43 -1.00
N GLU A 105 -5.76 -48.70 -1.62
CA GLU A 105 -6.80 -49.29 -2.47
C GLU A 105 -6.19 -49.99 -3.69
N LEU A 106 -5.19 -49.39 -4.33
CA LEU A 106 -4.45 -49.99 -5.45
C LEU A 106 -3.73 -51.28 -5.03
N HIS A 107 -3.05 -51.29 -3.89
CA HIS A 107 -2.40 -52.49 -3.37
C HIS A 107 -3.41 -53.60 -3.04
N GLN A 108 -4.52 -53.27 -2.38
CA GLN A 108 -5.58 -54.25 -2.10
C GLN A 108 -6.22 -54.80 -3.37
N GLY A 109 -6.47 -53.95 -4.37
CA GLY A 109 -7.01 -54.37 -5.68
C GLY A 109 -6.05 -55.30 -6.41
N ASN A 110 -4.76 -54.98 -6.45
CA ASN A 110 -3.73 -55.82 -7.07
C ASN A 110 -3.56 -57.17 -6.35
N GLU A 111 -3.62 -57.20 -5.01
CA GLU A 111 -3.57 -58.44 -4.23
C GLU A 111 -4.77 -59.36 -4.52
N GLN A 112 -5.98 -58.80 -4.60
CA GLN A 112 -7.18 -59.56 -4.98
C GLN A 112 -7.09 -60.09 -6.42
N GLN A 113 -6.54 -59.31 -7.34
CA GLN A 113 -6.38 -59.71 -8.74
C GLN A 113 -5.36 -60.86 -8.89
N GLN A 114 -4.23 -60.81 -8.18
CA GLN A 114 -3.25 -61.89 -8.16
C GLN A 114 -3.80 -63.18 -7.51
N GLN A 115 -4.61 -63.06 -6.45
CA GLN A 115 -5.28 -64.22 -5.85
C GLN A 115 -6.28 -64.86 -6.82
N ASN A 116 -7.06 -64.07 -7.55
CA ASN A 116 -7.98 -64.60 -8.56
C ASN A 116 -7.27 -65.23 -9.77
N GLU A 117 -6.17 -64.64 -10.25
CA GLU A 117 -5.38 -65.21 -11.37
C GLU A 117 -4.67 -66.51 -10.98
N SER A 118 -4.19 -66.63 -9.74
CA SER A 118 -3.57 -67.86 -9.24
C SER A 118 -4.60 -68.99 -9.01
N GLN A 119 -5.81 -68.66 -8.58
CA GLN A 119 -6.90 -69.64 -8.45
C GLN A 119 -7.49 -70.05 -9.81
N GLY A 120 -7.61 -69.14 -10.77
CA GLY A 120 -8.12 -69.44 -12.12
C GLY A 120 -7.16 -70.28 -12.99
N ARG A 121 -5.88 -70.35 -12.64
CA ARG A 121 -4.87 -71.19 -13.33
C ARG A 121 -4.68 -72.60 -12.72
N SER A 122 -5.33 -72.90 -11.59
CA SER A 122 -5.29 -74.22 -10.94
C SER A 122 -6.44 -75.16 -11.33
N MET A 123 -7.20 -74.83 -12.37
CA MET A 123 -8.20 -75.70 -13.02
C MET A 123 -7.66 -76.20 -14.35
#